data_AF-A0A7S3TUI7-F1
#
_entry.id   AF-A0A7S3TUI7-F1
#
_cell.length_a   1.000
_cell.length_b   1.000
_cell.length_c   1.000
_cell.angle_alpha   90.00
_cell.angle_beta   90.00
_cell.angle_gamma   90.00
#
_symmetry.space_group_name_H-M   'P 1'
#
loop_
_entity.id
_entity.type
_entity.pdbx_description
1 polymer ?
#
loop_
_entity_poly.entity_id
_entity_poly.type
_entity_poly.pdbx_seq_one_letter_code
_entity_poly.pdbx_strand_id
1 'polypeptide(L)'
;SHSVTMLDADAAETKSARRRRKKKQQEADAEDSKINEVGDELADMALKQQQIQEAFDRYSELQKQLDTLSGRTANTPRGHTMLYDRKKKLIDEMERLLQTAKSLGEATPGAGSVDGLKALGEKFSAAVISGEGGVAAGLEDQLSAMQAESVRRRQRAQELAAQARARRLAAGSGDGQ
;
A
#
# COMPACT_ATOMS: atom_id res chain seq x y z
N SER A 1 -45.42 28.00 -50.78
CA SER A 1 -44.28 27.07 -50.59
C SER A 1 -43.43 27.43 -49.37
N HIS A 2 -44.02 27.48 -48.16
CA HIS A 2 -43.31 27.90 -46.92
C HIS A 2 -43.35 26.82 -45.80
N SER A 3 -43.96 25.66 -46.05
CA SER A 3 -44.16 24.61 -45.04
C SER A 3 -43.10 23.50 -45.06
N VAL A 4 -42.31 23.38 -46.13
CA VAL A 4 -41.34 22.28 -46.30
C VAL A 4 -40.05 22.53 -45.50
N THR A 5 -39.64 23.79 -45.35
CA THR A 5 -38.39 24.17 -44.65
C THR A 5 -38.45 24.04 -43.13
N MET A 6 -39.64 24.13 -42.52
CA MET A 6 -39.77 24.01 -41.05
C MET A 6 -39.64 22.56 -40.56
N LEU A 7 -40.15 21.59 -41.34
CA LEU A 7 -40.06 20.16 -41.00
C LEU A 7 -38.62 19.62 -41.03
N ASP A 8 -37.80 20.13 -41.95
CA ASP A 8 -36.38 19.73 -42.05
C ASP A 8 -35.52 20.34 -40.93
N ALA A 9 -35.89 21.52 -40.42
CA ALA A 9 -35.21 22.17 -39.30
C ALA A 9 -35.43 21.40 -37.98
N ASP A 10 -36.68 20.99 -37.69
CA ASP A 10 -37.02 20.14 -36.54
C ASP A 10 -36.31 18.78 -36.58
N ALA A 11 -36.20 18.16 -37.76
CA ALA A 11 -35.49 16.90 -37.96
C ALA A 11 -33.96 17.03 -37.77
N ALA A 12 -33.39 18.18 -38.10
CA ALA A 12 -31.97 18.47 -37.88
C ALA A 12 -31.67 18.75 -36.39
N GLU A 13 -32.56 19.48 -35.71
CA GLU A 13 -32.44 19.83 -34.29
C GLU A 13 -32.56 18.59 -33.38
N THR A 14 -33.48 17.68 -33.70
CA THR A 14 -33.64 16.40 -33.00
C THR A 14 -32.44 15.46 -33.18
N LYS A 15 -31.83 15.39 -34.37
CA LYS A 15 -30.58 14.64 -34.60
C LYS A 15 -29.39 15.23 -33.85
N SER A 16 -29.28 16.56 -33.84
CA SER A 16 -28.28 17.32 -33.06
C SER A 16 -28.39 17.04 -31.56
N ALA A 17 -29.59 17.11 -31.00
CA ALA A 17 -29.87 16.83 -29.59
C ALA A 17 -29.55 15.37 -29.20
N ARG A 18 -29.94 14.40 -30.05
CA ARG A 18 -29.60 12.98 -29.84
C ARG A 18 -28.09 12.74 -29.85
N ARG A 19 -27.35 13.41 -30.73
CA ARG A 19 -25.89 13.31 -30.82
C ARG A 19 -25.20 13.92 -29.62
N ARG A 20 -25.70 15.06 -29.10
CA ARG A 20 -25.24 15.67 -27.84
C ARG A 20 -25.48 14.76 -26.64
N ARG A 21 -26.67 14.16 -26.51
CA ARG A 21 -26.97 13.19 -25.44
C ARG A 21 -26.05 11.97 -25.49
N LYS A 22 -25.82 11.40 -26.68
CA LYS A 22 -24.90 10.26 -26.84
C LYS A 22 -23.45 10.62 -26.49
N LYS A 23 -23.00 11.83 -26.85
CA LYS A 23 -21.66 12.33 -26.48
C LYS A 23 -21.54 12.50 -24.96
N LYS A 24 -22.56 13.09 -24.32
CA LYS A 24 -22.60 13.30 -22.86
C LYS A 24 -22.61 11.96 -22.10
N GLN A 25 -23.33 10.96 -22.62
CA GLN A 25 -23.31 9.59 -22.10
C GLN A 25 -21.91 8.96 -22.22
N GLN A 26 -21.27 9.07 -23.38
CA GLN A 26 -19.91 8.55 -23.58
C GLN A 26 -18.86 9.23 -22.68
N GLU A 27 -19.00 10.54 -22.44
CA GLU A 27 -18.14 11.27 -21.50
C GLU A 27 -18.35 10.78 -20.06
N ALA A 28 -19.60 10.57 -19.64
CA ALA A 28 -19.92 10.00 -18.32
C ALA A 28 -19.40 8.56 -18.17
N ASP A 29 -19.58 7.70 -19.19
CA ASP A 29 -19.08 6.32 -19.18
C ASP A 29 -17.53 6.30 -19.13
N ALA A 30 -16.86 7.24 -19.83
CA ALA A 30 -15.41 7.37 -19.80
C ALA A 30 -14.88 7.91 -18.46
N GLU A 31 -15.62 8.80 -17.80
CA GLU A 31 -15.30 9.26 -16.45
C GLU A 31 -15.48 8.15 -15.41
N ASP A 32 -16.56 7.38 -15.49
CA ASP A 32 -16.80 6.23 -14.61
C ASP A 32 -15.72 5.15 -14.77
N SER A 33 -15.24 4.92 -16.01
CA SER A 33 -14.11 4.01 -16.27
C SER A 33 -12.82 4.45 -15.57
N LYS A 34 -12.46 5.74 -15.67
CA LYS A 34 -11.27 6.29 -15.01
C LYS A 34 -11.38 6.22 -13.48
N ILE A 35 -12.57 6.43 -12.93
CA ILE A 35 -12.79 6.34 -11.49
C ILE A 35 -12.63 4.90 -11.00
N ASN A 36 -13.09 3.91 -11.76
CA ASN A 36 -12.89 2.49 -11.43
C ASN A 36 -11.40 2.12 -11.47
N GLU A 37 -10.66 2.56 -12.50
CA GLU A 37 -9.20 2.35 -12.61
C GLU A 37 -8.47 2.92 -11.38
N VAL A 38 -8.77 4.16 -10.99
CA VAL A 38 -8.20 4.79 -9.78
C VAL A 38 -8.60 4.03 -8.51
N GLY A 39 -9.82 3.51 -8.44
CA GLY A 39 -10.30 2.69 -7.33
C GLY A 39 -9.54 1.38 -7.18
N ASP A 40 -9.24 0.71 -8.29
CA ASP A 40 -8.48 -0.54 -8.33
C ASP A 40 -7.00 -0.31 -7.94
N GLU A 41 -6.40 0.77 -8.44
CA GLU A 41 -5.04 1.19 -8.03
C GLU A 41 -4.97 1.48 -6.52
N LEU A 42 -5.98 2.16 -5.96
CA LEU A 42 -6.08 2.42 -4.52
C LEU A 42 -6.22 1.13 -3.70
N ALA A 43 -6.98 0.16 -4.20
CA ALA A 43 -7.13 -1.14 -3.55
C ALA A 43 -5.81 -1.93 -3.55
N ASP A 44 -5.07 -1.92 -4.66
CA ASP A 44 -3.76 -2.55 -4.76
C ASP A 44 -2.73 -1.88 -3.84
N MET A 45 -2.71 -0.54 -3.78
CA MET A 45 -1.87 0.19 -2.81
C MET A 45 -2.19 -0.17 -1.36
N ALA A 46 -3.47 -0.25 -1.01
CA ALA A 46 -3.90 -0.60 0.34
C ALA A 46 -3.50 -2.04 0.71
N LEU A 47 -3.59 -2.98 -0.23
CA LEU A 47 -3.15 -4.37 -0.05
C LEU A 47 -1.64 -4.45 0.20
N LYS A 48 -0.84 -3.77 -0.61
CA LYS A 48 0.62 -3.77 -0.47
C LYS A 48 1.07 -3.10 0.84
N GLN A 49 0.42 -2.01 1.24
CA GLN A 49 0.65 -1.39 2.54
C GLN A 49 0.34 -2.35 3.70
N GLN A 50 -0.73 -3.14 3.59
CA GLN A 50 -1.05 -4.16 4.58
C GLN A 50 0.03 -5.26 4.63
N GLN A 51 0.51 -5.74 3.49
CA GLN A 51 1.58 -6.73 3.45
C GLN A 51 2.89 -6.21 4.05
N ILE A 52 3.22 -4.94 3.82
CA ILE A 52 4.38 -4.29 4.44
C ILE A 52 4.21 -4.25 5.97
N GLN A 53 3.01 -3.93 6.46
CA GLN A 53 2.71 -3.92 7.89
C GLN A 53 2.86 -5.31 8.51
N GLU A 54 2.29 -6.34 7.89
CA GLU A 54 2.39 -7.73 8.36
C GLU A 54 3.85 -8.20 8.40
N ALA A 55 4.66 -7.79 7.42
CA ALA A 55 6.10 -8.07 7.42
C ALA A 55 6.81 -7.42 8.61
N PHE A 56 6.46 -6.19 8.98
CA PHE A 56 7.02 -5.51 10.17
C PHE A 56 6.58 -6.15 11.48
N ASP A 57 5.30 -6.52 11.59
CA ASP A 57 4.79 -7.17 12.79
C ASP A 57 5.53 -8.50 13.04
N ARG A 58 5.70 -9.30 11.98
CA ARG A 58 6.46 -10.54 12.04
C ARG A 58 7.95 -10.31 12.29
N TYR A 59 8.54 -9.28 11.71
CA TYR A 59 9.93 -8.89 12.00
C TYR A 59 10.12 -8.58 13.49
N SER A 60 9.22 -7.79 14.09
CA SER A 60 9.27 -7.45 15.52
C SER A 60 9.14 -8.70 16.41
N GLU A 61 8.31 -9.66 16.02
CA GLU A 61 8.19 -10.93 16.75
C GLU A 61 9.47 -11.77 16.67
N LEU A 62 10.06 -11.92 15.49
CA LEU A 62 11.33 -12.62 15.31
C LEU A 62 12.47 -11.93 16.06
N GLN A 63 12.46 -10.59 16.12
CA GLN A 63 13.41 -9.80 16.89
C GLN A 63 13.34 -10.14 18.39
N LYS A 64 12.14 -10.17 18.98
CA LYS A 64 11.95 -10.58 20.39
C LYS A 64 12.45 -12.00 20.65
N GLN A 65 12.25 -12.91 19.69
CA GLN A 65 12.77 -14.28 19.79
C GLN A 65 14.30 -14.30 19.75
N LEU A 66 14.92 -13.48 18.89
CA LEU A 66 16.37 -13.34 18.79
C LEU A 66 16.95 -12.80 20.09
N ASP A 67 16.38 -11.73 20.66
CA ASP A 67 16.82 -11.14 21.93
C ASP A 67 16.73 -12.16 23.09
N THR A 68 15.64 -12.94 23.13
CA THR A 68 15.46 -14.02 24.10
C THR A 68 16.53 -15.10 23.96
N LEU A 69 16.95 -15.44 22.73
CA LEU A 69 18.03 -16.40 22.48
C LEU A 69 19.41 -15.81 22.73
N SER A 70 19.58 -14.51 22.60
CA SER A 70 20.84 -13.81 22.84
C SER A 70 21.22 -13.72 24.30
N GLY A 71 20.24 -13.70 25.20
CA GLY A 71 20.46 -13.89 26.64
C GLY A 71 20.79 -15.33 27.06
N ARG A 72 20.78 -16.31 26.15
CA ARG A 72 21.04 -17.72 26.46
C ARG A 72 22.47 -18.12 26.11
N THR A 73 23.13 -18.80 27.03
CA THR A 73 24.39 -19.50 26.81
C THR A 73 24.17 -21.01 26.82
N ALA A 74 24.78 -21.70 25.86
CA ALA A 74 24.81 -23.16 25.89
C ALA A 74 26.03 -23.63 26.69
N ASN A 75 25.91 -24.74 27.41
CA ASN A 75 26.99 -25.30 28.22
C ASN A 75 27.67 -26.51 27.54
N THR A 76 27.26 -26.84 26.31
CA THR A 76 27.82 -27.96 25.53
C THR A 76 28.16 -27.49 24.12
N PRO A 77 29.20 -28.06 23.47
CA PRO A 77 29.55 -27.71 22.09
C PRO A 77 28.37 -27.91 21.13
N ARG A 78 27.62 -29.01 21.27
CA ARG A 78 26.40 -29.27 20.49
C ARG A 78 25.32 -28.22 20.73
N GLY A 79 25.15 -27.79 21.98
CA GLY A 79 24.22 -26.72 22.34
C GLY A 79 24.61 -25.39 21.72
N HIS A 80 25.91 -25.07 21.67
CA HIS A 80 26.41 -23.85 21.01
C HIS A 80 26.07 -23.85 19.52
N THR A 81 26.31 -24.95 18.81
CA THR A 81 25.98 -25.07 17.39
C THR A 81 24.47 -24.93 17.15
N MET A 82 23.63 -25.59 17.95
CA MET A 82 22.18 -25.49 17.82
C MET A 82 21.66 -24.07 18.11
N LEU A 83 22.22 -23.39 19.11
CA LEU A 83 21.86 -22.01 19.45
C LEU A 83 22.25 -21.06 18.31
N TYR A 84 23.46 -21.23 17.77
CA TYR A 84 23.94 -20.45 16.63
C TYR A 84 23.05 -20.65 15.39
N ASP A 85 22.77 -21.90 15.00
CA ASP A 85 21.93 -22.21 13.85
C ASP A 85 20.51 -21.64 14.01
N ARG A 86 19.97 -21.67 15.22
CA ARG A 86 18.64 -21.12 15.50
C ARG A 86 18.63 -19.59 15.41
N LYS A 87 19.64 -18.90 15.95
CA LYS A 87 19.79 -17.45 15.79
C LYS A 87 19.95 -17.07 14.32
N LYS A 88 20.80 -17.79 13.59
CA LYS A 88 21.02 -17.58 12.16
C LYS A 88 19.72 -17.69 11.35
N LYS A 89 18.93 -18.74 11.59
CA LYS A 89 17.62 -18.91 10.92
C LYS A 89 16.66 -17.73 11.16
N LEU A 90 16.62 -17.21 12.39
CA LEU A 90 15.79 -16.02 12.69
C LEU A 90 16.29 -14.79 11.94
N ILE A 91 17.61 -14.59 11.89
CA ILE A 91 18.25 -13.48 11.17
C ILE A 91 17.94 -13.57 9.67
N ASP A 92 18.11 -14.75 9.05
CA ASP A 92 17.83 -14.97 7.63
C ASP A 92 16.34 -14.69 7.31
N GLU A 93 15.42 -15.08 8.20
CA GLU A 93 13.98 -14.83 8.03
C GLU A 93 13.65 -13.33 8.18
N MET A 94 14.27 -12.65 9.14
CA MET A 94 14.15 -11.21 9.32
C MET A 94 14.66 -10.43 8.10
N GLU A 95 15.80 -10.81 7.53
CA GLU A 95 16.34 -10.21 6.30
C GLU A 95 15.38 -10.39 5.12
N ARG A 96 14.82 -11.60 4.96
CA ARG A 96 13.84 -11.89 3.91
C ARG A 96 12.59 -11.02 4.02
N LEU A 97 12.09 -10.79 5.24
CA LEU A 97 10.93 -9.93 5.47
C LEU A 97 11.22 -8.47 5.10
N LEU A 98 12.39 -7.95 5.48
CA LEU A 98 12.80 -6.60 5.08
C LEU A 98 12.94 -6.46 3.56
N GLN A 99 13.52 -7.47 2.90
CA GLN A 99 13.65 -7.46 1.45
C GLN A 99 12.28 -7.49 0.74
N THR A 100 11.33 -8.26 1.27
CA THR A 100 9.94 -8.33 0.75
C THR A 100 9.23 -6.99 0.93
N ALA A 101 9.35 -6.37 2.10
CA ALA A 101 8.76 -5.07 2.36
C ALA A 101 9.38 -3.98 1.47
N LYS A 102 10.70 -4.05 1.24
CA LYS A 102 11.41 -3.15 0.31
C LYS A 102 10.91 -3.29 -1.12
N SER A 103 10.78 -4.51 -1.65
CA SER A 103 10.30 -4.71 -3.02
C SER A 103 8.85 -4.24 -3.19
N LEU A 104 8.00 -4.44 -2.17
CA LEU A 104 6.62 -3.93 -2.17
C LEU A 104 6.56 -2.39 -2.14
N GLY A 105 7.43 -1.75 -1.37
CA GLY A 105 7.55 -0.29 -1.30
C GLY A 105 8.09 0.33 -2.58
N GLU A 106 9.07 -0.30 -3.24
CA GLU A 106 9.61 0.14 -4.53
C GLU A 106 8.59 -0.03 -5.67
N ALA A 107 7.82 -1.12 -5.65
CA ALA A 107 6.77 -1.38 -6.66
C ALA A 107 5.57 -0.44 -6.57
N THR A 108 5.51 0.42 -5.55
CA THR A 108 4.31 1.23 -5.26
C THR A 108 4.69 2.63 -4.79
N PRO A 109 4.84 3.59 -5.71
CA PRO A 109 5.14 4.97 -5.38
C PRO A 109 4.08 5.53 -4.41
N GLY A 110 4.47 5.74 -3.14
CA GLY A 110 3.59 6.26 -2.09
C GLY A 110 3.19 5.27 -0.98
N ALA A 111 3.38 3.96 -1.14
CA ALA A 111 2.96 2.92 -0.19
C ALA A 111 3.88 2.70 1.04
N GLY A 112 4.82 3.61 1.31
CA GLY A 112 5.70 3.51 2.49
C GLY A 112 7.11 4.02 2.21
N SER A 113 7.84 4.43 3.24
CA SER A 113 9.18 5.02 3.10
C SER A 113 10.20 3.97 2.66
N VAL A 114 10.46 3.88 1.36
CA VAL A 114 11.59 3.13 0.81
C VAL A 114 12.88 3.51 1.55
N ASP A 115 13.01 4.79 1.93
CA ASP A 115 14.14 5.31 2.72
C ASP A 115 14.21 4.73 4.14
N GLY A 116 13.09 4.62 4.86
CA GLY A 116 13.05 3.99 6.18
C GLY A 116 13.33 2.48 6.12
N LEU A 117 12.82 1.78 5.11
CA LEU A 117 13.10 0.37 4.86
C LEU A 117 14.58 0.14 4.55
N LYS A 118 15.18 1.02 3.75
CA LYS A 118 16.60 0.98 3.43
C LYS A 118 17.47 1.24 4.66
N ALA A 119 17.14 2.26 5.46
CA ALA A 119 17.83 2.56 6.71
C ALA A 119 17.74 1.41 7.72
N LEU A 120 16.59 0.73 7.78
CA LEU A 120 16.41 -0.44 8.66
C LEU A 120 17.26 -1.63 8.18
N GLY A 121 17.30 -1.88 6.87
CA GLY A 121 18.15 -2.90 6.27
C GLY A 121 19.65 -2.64 6.51
N GLU A 122 20.10 -1.39 6.38
CA GLU A 122 21.49 -1.01 6.66
C GLU A 122 21.85 -1.20 8.13
N LYS A 123 20.97 -0.80 9.06
CA LYS A 123 21.18 -1.00 10.50
C LYS A 123 21.15 -2.47 10.91
N PHE A 124 20.25 -3.25 10.32
CA PHE A 124 20.16 -4.68 10.57
C PHE A 124 21.41 -5.40 10.06
N SER A 125 21.83 -5.10 8.83
CA SER A 125 23.07 -5.65 8.26
C SER A 125 24.28 -5.30 9.12
N ALA A 126 24.39 -4.04 9.59
CA ALA A 126 25.47 -3.63 10.49
C ALA A 126 25.45 -4.38 11.84
N ALA A 127 24.27 -4.60 12.43
CA ALA A 127 24.11 -5.35 13.68
C ALA A 127 24.44 -6.84 13.53
N VAL A 128 24.10 -7.44 12.39
CA VAL A 128 24.44 -8.85 12.09
C VAL A 128 25.96 -9.01 11.87
N ILE A 129 26.60 -8.05 11.19
CA ILE A 129 28.04 -8.08 10.90
C ILE A 129 28.88 -7.84 12.16
N SER A 130 28.42 -7.01 13.11
CA SER A 130 29.17 -6.71 14.34
C SER A 130 29.24 -7.89 15.31
N GLY A 131 28.48 -8.97 15.10
CA GLY A 131 28.47 -10.15 15.98
C GLY A 131 27.83 -9.89 17.35
N GLU A 132 27.36 -8.66 17.61
CA GLU A 132 26.48 -8.36 18.73
C GLU A 132 25.12 -8.96 18.40
N GLY A 133 24.85 -10.16 18.91
CA GLY A 133 23.53 -10.79 18.82
C GLY A 133 22.41 -10.00 19.51
N GLY A 134 22.66 -8.79 19.99
CA GLY A 134 21.66 -7.85 20.47
C GLY A 134 21.48 -6.74 19.44
N VAL A 135 20.23 -6.51 19.03
CA VAL A 135 19.92 -5.49 18.03
C VAL A 135 20.33 -4.11 18.53
N ALA A 136 20.90 -3.30 17.62
CA ALA A 136 21.28 -1.92 17.89
C ALA A 136 20.12 -1.12 18.52
N ALA A 137 20.39 -0.48 19.65
CA ALA A 137 19.43 0.39 20.34
C ALA A 137 18.83 1.41 19.34
N GLY A 138 17.48 1.48 19.30
CA GLY A 138 16.74 2.37 18.40
C GLY A 138 16.17 1.73 17.13
N LEU A 139 16.38 0.43 16.89
CA LEU A 139 15.69 -0.27 15.80
C LEU A 139 14.19 -0.45 16.10
N GLU A 140 13.84 -0.71 17.36
CA GLU A 140 12.45 -0.81 17.84
C GLU A 140 11.69 0.51 17.70
N ASP A 141 12.33 1.64 17.99
CA ASP A 141 11.74 2.98 17.84
C ASP A 141 11.49 3.31 16.37
N GLN A 142 12.40 2.92 15.47
CA GLN A 142 12.21 3.09 14.03
C GLN A 142 11.10 2.19 13.48
N LEU A 143 11.05 0.93 13.90
CA LEU A 143 9.95 0.02 13.56
C LEU A 143 8.61 0.60 14.03
N SER A 144 8.55 1.07 15.28
CA SER A 144 7.35 1.68 15.84
C SER A 144 6.93 2.94 15.07
N ALA A 145 7.89 3.79 14.69
CA ALA A 145 7.63 4.97 13.88
C ALA A 145 7.10 4.62 12.49
N MET A 146 7.66 3.60 11.85
CA MET A 146 7.24 3.13 10.52
C MET A 146 5.86 2.47 10.54
N GLN A 147 5.56 1.66 11.57
CA GLN A 147 4.22 1.10 11.77
C GLN A 147 3.19 2.22 11.98
N ALA A 148 3.52 3.22 12.82
CA ALA A 148 2.63 4.36 13.04
C ALA A 148 2.38 5.17 11.76
N GLU A 149 3.40 5.33 10.91
CA GLU A 149 3.27 6.00 9.63
C GLU A 149 2.42 5.19 8.63
N SER A 150 2.66 3.88 8.56
CA SER A 150 1.88 2.92 7.76
C SER A 150 0.38 2.99 8.09
N VAL A 151 0.04 2.98 9.38
CA VAL A 151 -1.36 3.12 9.85
C VAL A 151 -1.97 4.46 9.42
N ARG A 152 -1.26 5.57 9.59
CA ARG A 152 -1.74 6.90 9.16
C ARG A 152 -1.98 6.97 7.65
N ARG A 153 -1.11 6.36 6.84
CA ARG A 153 -1.27 6.33 5.38
C ARG A 153 -2.48 5.51 4.97
N ARG A 154 -2.72 4.36 5.62
CA ARG A 154 -3.94 3.55 5.40
C ARG A 154 -5.20 4.35 5.70
N GLN A 155 -5.22 5.10 6.81
CA GLN A 155 -6.35 5.96 7.16
C GLN A 155 -6.60 7.02 6.10
N ARG A 156 -5.55 7.71 5.61
CA ARG A 156 -5.68 8.67 4.50
C ARG A 156 -6.18 8.04 3.20
N ALA A 157 -5.69 6.84 2.85
CA ALA A 157 -6.15 6.14 1.66
C ALA A 157 -7.64 5.75 1.77
N GLN A 158 -8.07 5.31 2.95
CA GLN A 158 -9.49 5.02 3.22
C GLN A 158 -10.35 6.28 3.18
N GLU A 159 -9.88 7.40 3.71
CA GLU A 159 -10.56 8.69 3.64
C GLU A 159 -10.69 9.20 2.20
N LEU A 160 -9.63 9.08 1.39
CA LEU A 160 -9.67 9.44 -0.04
C LEU A 160 -10.64 8.55 -0.82
N ALA A 161 -10.63 7.24 -0.57
CA ALA A 161 -11.58 6.31 -1.17
C ALA A 161 -13.03 6.61 -0.74
N ALA A 162 -13.25 6.96 0.54
CA ALA A 162 -14.55 7.39 1.04
C ALA A 162 -15.01 8.71 0.42
N GLN A 163 -14.12 9.69 0.24
CA GLN A 163 -14.42 10.94 -0.46
C GLN A 163 -14.77 10.72 -1.93
N ALA A 164 -14.04 9.84 -2.63
CA ALA A 164 -14.36 9.49 -4.01
C ALA A 164 -15.76 8.86 -4.12
N ARG A 165 -16.11 7.97 -3.19
CA ARG A 165 -17.46 7.37 -3.10
C ARG A 165 -18.54 8.41 -2.75
N ALA A 166 -18.28 9.31 -1.81
CA ALA A 166 -19.22 10.36 -1.41
C ALA A 166 -19.49 11.34 -2.56
N ARG A 167 -18.47 11.72 -3.34
CA ARG A 167 -18.63 12.54 -4.56
C ARG A 167 -19.50 11.84 -5.60
N ARG A 168 -19.38 10.51 -5.74
CA ARG A 168 -20.23 9.71 -6.63
C ARG A 168 -21.71 9.77 -6.23
N LEU A 169 -22.01 9.62 -4.94
CA LEU A 169 -23.38 9.73 -4.43
C LEU A 169 -23.97 11.14 -4.61
N ALA A 170 -23.17 12.18 -4.38
CA ALA A 170 -23.59 13.56 -4.58
C ALA A 170 -23.82 13.89 -6.07
N ALA A 171 -22.97 13.41 -6.98
CA ALA A 171 -23.13 13.62 -8.42
C ALA A 171 -24.31 12.85 -9.02
N GLY A 172 -24.63 11.65 -8.48
CA GLY A 172 -25.80 10.87 -8.89
C GLY A 172 -27.15 11.40 -8.36
N SER A 173 -27.15 12.37 -7.45
CA SER A 173 -28.37 12.91 -6.83
C SER A 173 -28.95 14.15 -7.56
N GLY A 174 -28.38 14.53 -8.71
CA GLY A 174 -28.70 15.78 -9.42
C GLY A 174 -29.68 15.67 -10.60
N ASP A 175 -29.97 14.49 -11.13
CA ASP A 175 -30.84 14.31 -12.32
C ASP A 175 -32.23 13.78 -11.93
N GLY A 176 -32.92 14.52 -11.05
CA GLY A 176 -34.24 14.13 -10.56
C GLY A 176 -35.07 15.31 -10.05
N GLN A 177 -35.30 16.31 -10.90
CA GLN A 177 -36.44 17.23 -10.80
C GLN A 177 -36.73 17.91 -12.14
#